data_AF-A0A011P2X0-F1
#
_entry.id   AF-A0A011P2X0-F1
#
_cell.length_a   1.000
_cell.length_b   1.000
_cell.length_c   1.000
_cell.angle_alpha   90.00
_cell.angle_beta   90.00
_cell.angle_gamma   90.00
#
_symmetry.space_group_name_H-M   'P 1'
#
loop_
_entity.id
_entity.type
_entity.pdbx_description
1 polymer ?
#
loop_
_entity_poly.entity_id
_entity_poly.type
_entity_poly.pdbx_seq_one_letter_code
_entity_poly.pdbx_strand_id
1 'polypeptide(L)'
;MSKHEIAGAADDCSGMSKAQYKAARKDIAHQYERERSACKAMVGNARHVCIEEAKGREKIAEAEVKAAYSPSEKHRHELHTARIEVAHAVAREACDSLSGNARDVCRNDAKGAYLAAKGEAEFAQQSTTRAAARDDAGAVRRDAV
;
A
#
# COMPACT_ATOMS: atom_id res chain seq x y z
N MET A 1 -9.14 6.59 48.33
CA MET A 1 -8.45 7.64 47.55
C MET A 1 -6.97 7.37 47.61
N SER A 2 -6.29 7.58 46.49
CA SER A 2 -4.85 7.36 46.22
C SER A 2 -4.48 5.92 45.88
N LYS A 3 -3.64 5.61 44.88
CA LYS A 3 -2.97 6.38 43.82
C LYS A 3 -2.17 5.31 43.05
N HIS A 4 -2.51 5.02 41.80
CA HIS A 4 -1.62 4.35 40.82
C HIS A 4 -2.14 4.81 39.46
N GLU A 5 -1.76 6.02 39.06
CA GLU A 5 -0.56 6.28 38.24
C GLU A 5 -0.70 5.64 36.85
N ILE A 6 -1.29 6.45 35.98
CA ILE A 6 -1.13 6.45 34.54
C ILE A 6 0.37 6.43 34.20
N ALA A 7 0.94 5.24 34.02
CA ALA A 7 2.24 5.09 33.40
C ALA A 7 2.07 5.49 31.92
N GLY A 8 2.64 6.65 31.59
CA GLY A 8 2.76 7.12 30.22
C GLY A 8 3.41 6.03 29.37
N ALA A 9 2.75 5.71 28.25
CA ALA A 9 3.44 5.08 27.14
C ALA A 9 4.53 6.05 26.72
N ALA A 10 5.77 5.72 27.05
CA ALA A 10 6.92 6.28 26.39
C ALA A 10 6.72 6.01 24.89
N ASP A 11 6.74 7.09 24.12
CA ASP A 11 6.90 7.09 22.67
C ASP A 11 8.28 6.49 22.38
N ASP A 12 8.35 5.15 22.42
CA ASP A 12 9.54 4.40 22.09
C ASP A 12 9.72 4.53 20.58
N CYS A 13 10.57 5.47 20.17
CA CYS A 13 11.08 5.63 18.81
C CYS A 13 12.01 4.46 18.42
N SER A 14 11.64 3.25 18.83
CA SER A 14 12.19 1.99 18.37
C SER A 14 11.25 1.48 17.30
N GLY A 15 11.67 1.59 16.03
CA GLY A 15 10.95 0.99 14.91
C GLY A 15 10.63 -0.49 15.15
N MET A 16 9.71 -1.04 14.36
CA MET A 16 9.22 -2.42 14.51
C MET A 16 10.37 -3.44 14.57
N SER A 17 10.38 -4.32 15.56
CA SER A 17 11.38 -5.40 15.66
C SER A 17 11.16 -6.46 14.57
N LYS A 18 12.19 -7.26 14.27
CA LYS A 18 12.08 -8.39 13.32
C LYS A 18 11.05 -9.44 13.74
N ALA A 19 10.87 -9.62 15.05
CA ALA A 19 9.85 -10.53 15.59
C ALA A 19 8.44 -9.99 15.34
N GLN A 20 8.21 -8.70 15.63
CA GLN A 20 6.94 -8.02 15.34
C GLN A 20 6.64 -7.99 13.84
N TYR A 21 7.63 -7.74 12.97
CA TYR A 21 7.48 -7.81 11.52
C TYR A 21 7.01 -9.18 11.03
N LYS A 22 7.63 -10.26 11.52
CA LYS A 22 7.21 -11.63 11.19
C LYS A 22 5.81 -11.94 11.69
N ALA A 23 5.48 -11.51 12.92
CA ALA A 23 4.15 -11.70 13.49
C ALA A 23 3.08 -10.96 12.67
N ALA A 24 3.31 -9.68 12.37
CA ALA A 24 2.42 -8.87 11.56
C ALA A 24 2.16 -9.48 10.17
N ARG A 25 3.19 -9.97 9.47
CA ARG A 25 3.01 -10.66 8.19
C ARG A 25 2.20 -11.95 8.32
N LYS A 26 2.41 -12.72 9.38
CA LYS A 26 1.61 -13.92 9.65
C LYS A 26 0.14 -13.55 9.92
N ASP A 27 -0.11 -12.50 10.68
CA ASP A 27 -1.46 -12.01 10.98
C ASP A 27 -2.18 -11.50 9.72
N ILE A 28 -1.46 -10.80 8.84
CA ILE A 28 -1.95 -10.36 7.52
C ILE A 28 -2.37 -11.57 6.66
N ALA A 29 -1.53 -12.60 6.55
CA ALA A 29 -1.86 -13.81 5.81
C ALA A 29 -3.10 -14.52 6.40
N HIS A 30 -3.20 -14.59 7.73
CA HIS A 30 -4.39 -15.15 8.38
C HIS A 30 -5.65 -14.30 8.15
N GLN A 31 -5.53 -12.98 8.14
CA GLN A 31 -6.64 -12.07 7.82
C GLN A 31 -7.10 -12.28 6.37
N TYR A 32 -6.18 -12.36 5.41
CA TYR A 32 -6.49 -12.67 4.01
C TYR A 32 -7.24 -13.99 3.88
N GLU A 33 -6.79 -15.07 4.51
CA GLU A 33 -7.48 -16.36 4.44
C GLU A 33 -8.92 -16.30 5.01
N ARG A 34 -9.11 -15.55 6.11
CA ARG A 34 -10.46 -15.31 6.67
C ARG A 34 -11.34 -14.55 5.70
N GLU A 35 -10.87 -13.43 5.17
CA GLU A 35 -11.62 -12.58 4.23
C GLU A 35 -11.95 -13.33 2.95
N ARG A 36 -10.97 -14.00 2.35
CA ARG A 36 -11.16 -14.84 1.17
C ARG A 36 -12.17 -15.95 1.43
N SER A 37 -12.16 -16.56 2.62
CA SER A 37 -13.15 -17.58 2.95
C SER A 37 -14.55 -16.99 3.12
N ALA A 38 -14.69 -15.79 3.68
CA ALA A 38 -15.97 -15.08 3.77
C ALA A 38 -16.56 -14.78 2.37
N CYS A 39 -15.72 -14.47 1.37
CA CYS A 39 -16.16 -14.27 0.00
C CYS A 39 -16.80 -15.52 -0.64
N LYS A 40 -16.60 -16.73 -0.10
CA LYS A 40 -17.18 -17.97 -0.66
C LYS A 40 -18.71 -18.00 -0.61
N ALA A 41 -19.33 -17.22 0.27
CA ALA A 41 -20.78 -17.10 0.35
C ALA A 41 -21.39 -16.29 -0.82
N MET A 42 -20.56 -15.55 -1.55
CA MET A 42 -20.97 -14.76 -2.71
C MET A 42 -20.92 -15.59 -4.00
N VAL A 43 -21.60 -15.13 -5.04
CA VAL A 43 -21.64 -15.79 -6.36
C VAL A 43 -21.29 -14.82 -7.48
N GLY A 44 -20.78 -15.35 -8.59
CA GLY A 44 -20.46 -14.58 -9.78
C GLY A 44 -19.40 -13.49 -9.53
N ASN A 45 -19.53 -12.37 -10.25
CA ASN A 45 -18.58 -11.25 -10.20
C ASN A 45 -18.39 -10.68 -8.79
N ALA A 46 -19.46 -10.61 -7.98
CA ALA A 46 -19.37 -10.13 -6.60
C ALA A 46 -18.36 -10.95 -5.76
N ARG A 47 -18.31 -12.27 -5.96
CA ARG A 47 -17.31 -13.13 -5.31
C ARG A 47 -15.90 -12.80 -5.76
N HIS A 48 -15.69 -12.56 -7.05
CA HIS A 48 -14.37 -12.25 -7.57
C HIS A 48 -13.87 -10.90 -7.08
N VAL A 49 -14.71 -9.87 -7.13
CA VAL A 49 -14.41 -8.53 -6.57
C VAL A 49 -14.02 -8.66 -5.10
N CYS A 50 -14.82 -9.37 -4.29
CA CYS A 50 -14.51 -9.60 -2.87
C CYS A 50 -13.13 -10.26 -2.66
N ILE A 51 -12.81 -11.29 -3.46
CA ILE A 51 -11.51 -11.97 -3.38
C ILE A 51 -10.37 -11.03 -3.78
N GLU A 52 -10.57 -10.21 -4.81
CA GLU A 52 -9.55 -9.29 -5.31
C GLU A 52 -9.31 -8.13 -4.35
N GLU A 53 -10.35 -7.62 -3.69
CA GLU A 53 -10.22 -6.68 -2.59
C GLU A 53 -9.47 -7.28 -1.39
N ALA A 54 -9.74 -8.54 -1.04
CA ALA A 54 -9.05 -9.22 0.05
C ALA A 54 -7.55 -9.39 -0.23
N LYS A 55 -7.18 -9.84 -1.44
CA LYS A 55 -5.79 -9.87 -1.90
C LYS A 55 -5.17 -8.47 -1.90
N GLY A 56 -5.96 -7.47 -2.29
CA GLY A 56 -5.52 -6.09 -2.32
C GLY A 56 -5.17 -5.55 -0.94
N ARG A 57 -6.02 -5.82 0.06
CA ARG A 57 -5.76 -5.49 1.47
C ARG A 57 -4.52 -6.21 2.00
N GLU A 58 -4.35 -7.49 1.68
CA GLU A 58 -3.14 -8.25 2.03
C GLU A 58 -1.88 -7.54 1.50
N LYS A 59 -1.85 -7.25 0.20
CA LYS A 59 -0.72 -6.63 -0.48
C LYS A 59 -0.38 -5.25 0.07
N ILE A 60 -1.39 -4.42 0.34
CA ILE A 60 -1.20 -3.10 0.94
C ILE A 60 -0.63 -3.25 2.36
N ALA A 61 -1.23 -4.11 3.19
CA ALA A 61 -0.78 -4.31 4.56
C ALA A 61 0.64 -4.87 4.64
N GLU A 62 1.03 -5.77 3.73
CA GLU A 62 2.41 -6.24 3.63
C GLU A 62 3.38 -5.09 3.31
N ALA A 63 3.02 -4.21 2.37
CA ALA A 63 3.84 -3.05 2.02
C ALA A 63 3.92 -2.03 3.16
N GLU A 64 2.82 -1.81 3.90
CA GLU A 64 2.78 -0.95 5.09
C GLU A 64 3.71 -1.47 6.19
N VAL A 65 3.61 -2.77 6.51
CA VAL A 65 4.45 -3.42 7.51
C VAL A 65 5.92 -3.41 7.08
N LYS A 66 6.22 -3.57 5.79
CA LYS A 66 7.58 -3.45 5.24
C LYS A 66 8.11 -2.02 5.39
N ALA A 67 7.30 -1.01 5.08
CA ALA A 67 7.67 0.40 5.23
C ALA A 67 7.85 0.81 6.70
N ALA A 68 7.09 0.21 7.63
CA ALA A 68 7.25 0.44 9.06
C ALA A 68 8.46 -0.29 9.65
N TYR A 69 8.79 -1.49 9.16
CA TYR A 69 9.97 -2.25 9.60
C TYR A 69 11.30 -1.70 9.06
N SER A 70 11.31 -1.24 7.81
CA SER A 70 12.49 -0.67 7.15
C SER A 70 12.15 0.63 6.42
N PRO A 71 11.92 1.73 7.15
CA PRO A 71 11.52 3.01 6.57
C PRO A 71 12.54 3.51 5.54
N SER A 72 12.07 3.76 4.31
CA SER A 72 12.85 4.37 3.24
C SER A 72 11.93 4.89 2.14
N GLU A 73 12.43 5.80 1.30
CA GLU A 73 11.67 6.29 0.13
C GLU A 73 11.24 5.15 -0.80
N LYS A 74 12.12 4.16 -1.00
CA LYS A 74 11.79 2.99 -1.81
C LYS A 74 10.57 2.24 -1.26
N HIS A 75 10.50 2.03 0.06
CA HIS A 75 9.40 1.29 0.67
C HIS A 75 8.10 2.12 0.71
N ARG A 76 8.20 3.44 0.87
CA ARG A 76 7.06 4.36 0.70
C ARG A 76 6.52 4.32 -0.73
N HIS A 77 7.40 4.35 -1.72
CA HIS A 77 7.03 4.23 -3.13
C HIS A 77 6.37 2.87 -3.43
N GLU A 78 6.96 1.77 -2.97
CA GLU A 78 6.37 0.42 -3.11
C GLU A 78 4.95 0.35 -2.52
N LEU A 79 4.71 0.93 -1.34
CA LEU A 79 3.38 1.04 -0.75
C LEU A 79 2.41 1.85 -1.64
N HIS A 80 2.86 3.00 -2.13
CA HIS A 80 2.03 3.84 -2.99
C HIS A 80 1.68 3.14 -4.31
N THR A 81 2.65 2.51 -4.97
CA THR A 81 2.43 1.69 -6.17
C THR A 81 1.50 0.52 -5.88
N ALA A 82 1.65 -0.16 -4.74
CA ALA A 82 0.76 -1.26 -4.36
C ALA A 82 -0.70 -0.81 -4.27
N ARG A 83 -0.97 0.37 -3.68
CA ARG A 83 -2.33 0.94 -3.60
C ARG A 83 -2.91 1.23 -5.00
N ILE A 84 -2.11 1.77 -5.91
CA ILE A 84 -2.50 2.05 -7.30
C ILE A 84 -2.83 0.76 -8.05
N GLU A 85 -1.96 -0.24 -7.95
CA GLU A 85 -2.15 -1.53 -8.61
C GLU A 85 -3.39 -2.28 -8.09
N VAL A 86 -3.64 -2.22 -6.78
CA VAL A 86 -4.82 -2.83 -6.16
C VAL A 86 -6.10 -2.14 -6.61
N ALA A 87 -6.13 -0.80 -6.62
CA ALA A 87 -7.28 -0.05 -7.10
C ALA A 87 -7.62 -0.42 -8.56
N HIS A 88 -6.61 -0.55 -9.42
CA HIS A 88 -6.79 -0.99 -10.79
C HIS A 88 -7.30 -2.44 -10.90
N ALA A 89 -6.74 -3.37 -10.11
CA ALA A 89 -7.17 -4.77 -10.13
C ALA A 89 -8.64 -4.92 -9.72
N VAL A 90 -9.06 -4.26 -8.64
CA VAL A 90 -10.45 -4.25 -8.17
C VAL A 90 -11.37 -3.59 -9.21
N ALA A 91 -10.98 -2.44 -9.77
CA ALA A 91 -11.77 -1.78 -10.81
C ALA A 91 -11.96 -2.65 -12.05
N ARG A 92 -10.90 -3.36 -12.48
CA ARG A 92 -10.99 -4.29 -13.61
C ARG A 92 -11.92 -5.45 -13.34
N GLU A 93 -11.85 -6.04 -12.15
CA GLU A 93 -12.77 -7.12 -11.78
C GLU A 93 -14.20 -6.59 -11.69
N ALA A 94 -14.43 -5.41 -11.12
CA ALA A 94 -15.76 -4.80 -11.07
C ALA A 94 -16.36 -4.56 -12.46
N CYS A 95 -15.54 -4.21 -13.46
CA CYS A 95 -16.00 -4.07 -14.85
C CYS A 95 -16.53 -5.38 -15.46
N ASP A 96 -16.17 -6.54 -14.92
CA ASP A 96 -16.54 -7.84 -15.49
C ASP A 96 -17.99 -8.24 -15.23
N SER A 97 -18.73 -7.45 -14.44
CA SER A 97 -20.20 -7.52 -14.38
C SER A 97 -20.87 -6.95 -15.63
N LEU A 98 -20.16 -6.17 -16.45
CA LEU A 98 -20.67 -5.54 -17.66
C LEU A 98 -20.43 -6.43 -18.89
N SER A 99 -21.09 -6.08 -20.00
CA SER A 99 -20.97 -6.81 -21.27
C SER A 99 -20.78 -5.88 -22.47
N GLY A 100 -20.14 -6.40 -23.52
CA GLY A 100 -19.92 -5.68 -24.78
C GLY A 100 -19.18 -4.36 -24.59
N ASN A 101 -19.58 -3.34 -25.35
CA ASN A 101 -18.94 -2.02 -25.34
C ASN A 101 -18.88 -1.38 -23.94
N ALA A 102 -19.88 -1.59 -23.09
CA ALA A 102 -19.89 -1.05 -21.73
C ALA A 102 -18.73 -1.59 -20.88
N ARG A 103 -18.42 -2.88 -21.00
CA ARG A 103 -17.26 -3.49 -20.33
C ARG A 103 -15.95 -2.94 -20.85
N ASP A 104 -15.83 -2.79 -22.16
CA ASP A 104 -14.59 -2.35 -22.80
C ASP A 104 -14.27 -0.90 -22.43
N VAL A 105 -15.29 -0.02 -22.42
CA VAL A 105 -15.16 1.36 -21.91
C VAL A 105 -14.74 1.36 -20.44
N CYS A 106 -15.43 0.62 -19.57
CA CYS A 106 -15.08 0.53 -18.15
C CYS A 106 -13.62 0.10 -17.92
N ARG A 107 -13.16 -0.93 -18.65
CA ARG A 107 -11.77 -1.42 -18.53
C ARG A 107 -10.77 -0.40 -19.06
N ASN A 108 -11.10 0.34 -20.12
CA ASN A 108 -10.24 1.40 -20.64
C ASN A 108 -10.14 2.58 -19.67
N ASP A 109 -11.25 2.97 -19.03
CA ASP A 109 -11.27 4.01 -18.01
C ASP A 109 -10.44 3.61 -16.80
N ALA A 110 -10.60 2.37 -16.31
CA ALA A 110 -9.79 1.82 -15.22
C ALA A 110 -8.29 1.81 -15.56
N LYS A 111 -7.93 1.43 -16.80
CA LYS A 111 -6.55 1.48 -17.30
C LYS A 111 -6.04 2.91 -17.39
N GLY A 112 -6.86 3.85 -17.85
CA GLY A 112 -6.54 5.27 -17.93
C GLY A 112 -6.21 5.85 -16.56
N ALA A 113 -7.07 5.60 -15.57
CA ALA A 113 -6.86 6.00 -14.18
C ALA A 113 -5.57 5.38 -13.60
N TYR A 114 -5.32 4.09 -13.87
CA TYR A 114 -4.09 3.41 -13.45
C TYR A 114 -2.83 4.07 -14.02
N LEU A 115 -2.82 4.35 -15.33
CA LEU A 115 -1.67 4.97 -15.99
C LEU A 115 -1.43 6.40 -15.49
N ALA A 116 -2.49 7.18 -15.27
CA ALA A 116 -2.39 8.52 -14.69
C ALA A 116 -1.80 8.48 -13.28
N ALA A 117 -2.37 7.68 -12.38
CA ALA A 117 -1.90 7.55 -11.01
C ALA A 117 -0.45 7.01 -10.94
N LYS A 118 -0.09 6.07 -11.81
CA LYS A 118 1.27 5.56 -11.91
C LYS A 118 2.25 6.65 -12.39
N GLY A 119 1.88 7.43 -13.39
CA GLY A 119 2.70 8.55 -13.87
C GLY A 119 2.91 9.62 -12.79
N GLU A 120 1.87 9.95 -12.02
CA GLU A 120 1.97 10.86 -10.88
C GLU A 120 2.91 10.32 -9.79
N ALA A 121 2.80 9.02 -9.47
CA ALA A 121 3.69 8.34 -8.52
C ALA A 121 5.16 8.37 -8.97
N GLU A 122 5.43 8.06 -10.25
CA GLU A 122 6.77 8.09 -10.83
C GLU A 122 7.35 9.52 -10.84
N PHE A 123 6.54 10.52 -11.17
CA PHE A 123 6.96 11.93 -11.13
C PHE A 123 7.26 12.41 -9.71
N ALA A 124 6.42 12.04 -8.74
CA ALA A 124 6.65 12.35 -7.34
C ALA A 124 7.96 11.70 -6.85
N GLN A 125 8.20 10.43 -7.20
CA GLN A 125 9.45 9.74 -6.90
C GLN A 125 10.66 10.48 -7.50
N GLN A 126 10.61 10.82 -8.79
CA GLN A 126 11.70 11.55 -9.45
C GLN A 126 11.95 12.94 -8.84
N SER A 127 10.89 13.61 -8.40
CA SER A 127 10.99 14.92 -7.75
C SER A 127 11.69 14.82 -6.39
N THR A 128 11.35 13.81 -5.58
CA THR A 128 12.02 13.57 -4.28
C THR A 128 13.50 13.20 -4.45
N THR A 129 13.85 12.35 -5.42
CA THR A 129 15.25 11.99 -5.67
C THR A 129 16.07 13.18 -6.15
N ARG A 130 15.49 14.04 -6.99
CA ARG A 130 16.14 15.28 -7.44
C ARG A 130 16.32 16.29 -6.31
N ALA A 131 15.37 16.40 -5.38
CA ALA A 131 15.50 17.26 -4.21
C ALA A 131 16.64 16.78 -3.31
N ALA A 132 16.67 15.48 -2.96
CA ALA A 132 17.74 14.88 -2.16
C ALA A 132 19.13 15.12 -2.79
N ALA A 133 19.28 14.91 -4.11
CA ALA A 133 20.54 15.14 -4.81
C ALA A 133 21.00 16.63 -4.77
N ARG A 134 20.06 17.58 -4.76
CA ARG A 134 20.37 19.01 -4.62
C ARG A 134 20.81 19.37 -3.21
N ASP A 135 20.19 18.76 -2.21
CA ASP A 135 20.54 18.97 -0.80
C ASP A 135 21.93 18.42 -0.49
N ASP A 136 22.24 17.21 -0.98
CA ASP A 136 23.57 16.60 -0.88
C ASP A 136 24.64 17.49 -1.54
N ALA A 137 24.38 17.97 -2.76
CA ALA A 137 25.29 18.89 -3.44
C ALA A 137 25.45 20.23 -2.70
N GLY A 138 24.42 20.68 -1.98
CA GLY A 138 24.47 21.87 -1.13
C GLY A 138 25.29 21.66 0.14
N ALA A 139 25.21 20.48 0.77
CA ALA A 139 26.02 20.10 1.92
C ALA A 139 27.50 20.05 1.56
N VAL A 140 27.86 19.35 0.48
CA VAL A 140 29.25 19.26 0.00
C VAL A 140 29.86 20.63 -0.27
N ARG A 141 29.09 21.58 -0.83
CA ARG A 141 29.57 22.95 -1.07
C ARG A 141 29.80 23.75 0.22
N ARG A 142 29.05 23.48 1.30
CA ARG A 142 29.23 24.15 2.60
C ARG A 142 30.45 23.62 3.34
N ASP A 143 30.71 22.32 3.25
CA ASP A 143 31.86 21.67 3.93
C ASP A 143 33.21 21.99 3.26
N ALA A 144 33.17 22.59 2.05
CA ALA A 144 34.36 23.01 1.30
C ALA A 144 34.77 24.49 1.53
N VAL A 145 34.08 25.21 2.43
CA VAL A 145 34.35 26.61 2.82
C VAL A 145 34.75 26.67 4.29
#